data_AF-A0A8D0GDD7-F1
#
_entry.id   AF-A0A8D0GDD7-F1
#
_cell.length_a   1.000
_cell.length_b   1.000
_cell.length_c   1.000
_cell.angle_alpha   90.00
_cell.angle_beta   90.00
_cell.angle_gamma   90.00
#
_symmetry.space_group_name_H-M   'P 1'
#
loop_
_entity.id
_entity.type
_entity.pdbx_description
1 polymer ?
#
loop_
_entity_poly.entity_id
_entity_poly.type
_entity_poly.pdbx_seq_one_letter_code
_entity_poly.pdbx_strand_id
1 'polypeptide(L)' 'MAAAGRARLPPGPAMASAVVRSLSGLSSRALPPVVILGATGTGKSKLALQLGLHFGGEIVSADSMQVFP' A
#
# COMPACT_ATOMS: atom_id res chain seq x y z
N MET A 1 -6.54 31.88 23.58
CA MET A 1 -6.95 32.10 22.18
C MET A 1 -6.41 30.93 21.37
N ALA A 2 -7.21 30.39 20.45
CA ALA A 2 -7.02 29.17 19.61
C ALA A 2 -7.56 27.84 20.19
N ALA A 3 -8.88 27.64 20.03
CA ALA A 3 -9.50 26.32 20.02
C ALA A 3 -9.52 25.80 18.56
N ALA A 4 -9.02 24.59 18.35
CA ALA A 4 -9.02 23.91 17.06
C ALA A 4 -10.48 23.70 16.56
N GLY A 5 -10.81 24.31 15.43
CA GLY A 5 -12.10 24.16 14.79
C GLY A 5 -12.30 22.70 14.34
N ARG A 6 -13.34 22.05 14.89
CA ARG A 6 -13.82 20.75 14.41
C ARG A 6 -14.13 20.86 12.93
N ALA A 7 -13.39 20.14 12.09
CA ALA A 7 -13.63 20.07 10.66
C ALA A 7 -15.10 19.65 10.43
N ARG A 8 -15.87 20.56 9.84
CA ARG A 8 -17.27 20.31 9.50
C ARG A 8 -17.29 19.31 8.35
N LEU A 9 -17.83 18.11 8.58
CA LEU A 9 -18.04 17.13 7.52
C LEU A 9 -18.95 17.75 6.45
N PRO A 10 -18.62 17.67 5.15
CA PRO A 10 -19.44 18.25 4.10
C PRO A 10 -20.76 17.45 3.99
N PRO A 11 -21.93 18.06 4.22
CA PRO A 11 -23.20 17.37 3.98
C PRO A 11 -23.55 17.47 2.50
N GLY A 12 -23.87 16.34 1.87
CA GLY A 12 -24.48 16.29 0.54
C GLY A 12 -23.63 15.63 -0.56
N PRO A 13 -23.92 15.91 -1.84
CA PRO A 13 -23.42 15.16 -3.00
C PRO A 13 -21.89 15.15 -3.14
N ALA A 14 -21.17 16.01 -2.42
CA ALA A 14 -19.72 15.97 -2.31
C ALA A 14 -19.19 14.66 -1.69
N MET A 15 -19.86 14.14 -0.64
CA MET A 15 -19.48 12.86 -0.04
C MET A 15 -19.81 11.69 -0.98
N ALA A 16 -20.95 11.74 -1.67
CA ALA A 16 -21.31 10.76 -2.69
C ALA A 16 -20.32 10.76 -3.87
N SER A 17 -19.90 11.94 -4.34
CA SER A 17 -18.89 12.08 -5.39
C SER A 17 -17.50 11.62 -4.93
N ALA A 18 -17.11 11.88 -3.68
CA ALA A 18 -15.87 11.38 -3.10
C ALA A 18 -15.86 9.85 -3.02
N VAL A 19 -16.98 9.24 -2.58
CA VAL A 19 -17.16 7.78 -2.57
C VAL A 19 -17.10 7.24 -4.00
N VAL A 20 -17.90 7.75 -4.94
CA VAL A 20 -17.91 7.28 -6.34
C VAL A 20 -16.54 7.42 -7.01
N ARG A 21 -15.77 8.48 -6.69
CA ARG A 21 -14.40 8.65 -7.19
C ARG A 21 -13.39 7.68 -6.56
N SER A 22 -13.60 7.28 -5.31
CA SER A 22 -12.86 6.17 -4.71
C SER A 22 -13.25 4.82 -5.34
N LEU A 23 -14.53 4.65 -5.71
CA LEU A 23 -15.02 3.42 -6.33
C LEU A 23 -14.61 3.29 -7.81
N SER A 24 -14.46 4.39 -8.55
CA SER A 24 -14.01 4.35 -9.95
C SER A 24 -12.53 3.91 -10.09
N GLY A 25 -11.75 3.99 -9.01
CA GLY A 25 -10.42 3.38 -8.90
C GLY A 25 -10.42 1.88 -8.57
N LEU A 26 -11.58 1.30 -8.24
CA LEU A 26 -11.72 -0.14 -7.94
C LEU A 26 -11.81 -1.02 -9.19
N SER A 27 -11.80 -0.44 -10.40
CA SER A 27 -11.46 -1.21 -11.60
C SER A 27 -9.96 -1.49 -11.57
N SER A 28 -9.55 -2.38 -10.67
CA SER A 28 -8.18 -2.79 -10.49
C SER A 28 -7.80 -3.70 -11.65
N ARG A 29 -7.15 -3.11 -12.66
CA ARG A 29 -6.08 -3.84 -13.31
C ARG A 29 -4.97 -3.95 -12.28
N ALA A 30 -5.11 -4.90 -11.34
CA ALA A 30 -4.08 -5.21 -10.37
C ALA A 30 -2.80 -5.45 -11.16
N LEU A 31 -1.78 -4.63 -10.93
CA LEU A 31 -0.49 -4.86 -11.54
C LEU A 31 0.01 -6.22 -11.06
N PRO A 32 0.58 -7.06 -11.94
CA PRO A 32 1.10 -8.34 -11.53
C PRO A 32 2.20 -8.13 -10.47
N PRO A 33 2.25 -8.96 -9.42
CA PRO A 33 3.26 -8.84 -8.38
C PRO A 33 4.65 -9.14 -8.93
N VAL A 34 5.66 -8.48 -8.37
CA VAL A 34 7.08 -8.81 -8.63
C VAL A 34 7.52 -9.85 -7.62
N VAL A 35 8.10 -10.96 -8.12
CA VAL A 35 8.60 -12.06 -7.27
C VAL A 35 10.12 -12.10 -7.33
N ILE A 36 10.77 -12.02 -6.17
CA ILE A 36 12.24 -12.10 -6.04
C ILE A 36 12.60 -13.49 -5.52
N LEU A 37 13.14 -14.34 -6.39
CA LEU A 37 13.54 -15.71 -6.07
C LEU A 37 15.07 -15.84 -5.94
N GLY A 38 15.53 -16.92 -5.29
CA GLY A 38 16.95 -17.25 -5.17
C GLY A 38 17.31 -18.00 -3.89
N ALA A 39 18.53 -18.55 -3.84
CA ALA A 39 19.04 -19.31 -2.70
C ALA A 39 19.15 -18.47 -1.41
N THR A 40 19.27 -19.11 -0.25
CA THR A 40 19.48 -18.43 1.05
C THR A 40 20.78 -17.62 1.01
N GLY A 41 20.78 -16.42 1.61
CA GLY A 41 21.96 -15.56 1.67
C GLY A 41 22.30 -14.76 0.42
N THR A 42 21.54 -14.84 -0.68
CA THR A 42 21.83 -14.11 -1.94
C THR A 42 21.40 -12.64 -1.94
N GLY A 43 20.90 -12.10 -0.82
CA GLY A 43 20.54 -10.69 -0.69
C GLY A 43 19.11 -10.31 -1.17
N LYS A 44 18.20 -11.28 -1.32
CA LYS A 44 16.79 -11.04 -1.73
C LYS A 44 16.09 -9.94 -0.92
N SER A 45 16.22 -9.98 0.41
CA SER A 45 15.61 -8.98 1.30
C SER A 45 16.18 -7.58 1.07
N LYS A 46 17.49 -7.47 0.80
CA LYS A 46 18.15 -6.19 0.49
C LYS A 46 17.59 -5.59 -0.81
N LEU A 47 17.46 -6.42 -1.85
CA LEU A 47 16.87 -6.00 -3.12
C LEU A 47 15.40 -5.58 -2.95
N ALA A 48 14.60 -6.37 -2.22
CA ALA A 48 13.19 -6.07 -1.96
C ALA A 48 13.02 -4.70 -1.29
N LEU A 49 13.83 -4.40 -0.26
CA LEU A 49 13.81 -3.11 0.43
C LEU A 49 14.16 -1.95 -0.50
N GLN A 50 15.18 -2.10 -1.35
CA GLN A 50 15.56 -1.06 -2.31
C GLN A 50 14.43 -0.77 -3.31
N LEU A 51 13.79 -1.81 -3.83
CA LEU A 51 12.66 -1.69 -4.76
C LEU A 51 11.44 -1.06 -4.08
N GLY A 52 11.10 -1.51 -2.86
CA GLY A 52 10.00 -0.95 -2.08
C GLY A 52 10.17 0.55 -1.80
N LEU A 53 11.38 0.95 -1.37
CA LEU A 53 11.70 2.37 -1.15
C LEU A 53 11.67 3.19 -2.45
N HIS A 54 12.15 2.63 -3.56
CA HIS A 54 12.23 3.35 -4.83
C HIS A 54 10.86 3.55 -5.49
N PHE A 55 9.99 2.54 -5.42
CA PHE A 55 8.68 2.55 -6.08
C PHE A 55 7.50 2.83 -5.13
N GLY A 56 7.74 3.00 -3.82
CA GLY A 56 6.68 3.11 -2.82
C GLY A 56 5.85 1.83 -2.70
N GLY A 57 6.48 0.67 -2.93
CA GLY A 57 5.82 -0.63 -2.97
C GLY A 57 5.80 -1.34 -1.61
N GLU A 58 4.85 -2.24 -1.45
CA GLU A 58 4.73 -3.11 -0.28
C GLU A 58 5.53 -4.41 -0.48
N ILE A 59 6.14 -4.90 0.60
CA ILE A 59 6.94 -6.14 0.59
C ILE A 59 6.21 -7.17 1.44
N VAL A 60 5.94 -8.33 0.85
CA VAL A 60 5.37 -9.48 1.55
C VAL A 60 6.42 -10.58 1.60
N SER A 61 6.74 -11.08 2.80
CA SER A 61 7.66 -12.21 2.94
C SER A 61 6.98 -13.50 2.47
N ALA A 62 7.69 -14.28 1.66
CA ALA A 62 7.28 -15.59 1.19
C ALA A 62 8.20 -16.71 1.73
N ASP A 63 8.98 -16.42 2.77
CA ASP A 63 9.84 -17.40 3.45
C ASP A 63 9.07 -18.02 4.63
N SER A 64 8.74 -19.31 4.52
CA SER A 64 7.99 -20.03 5.57
C SER A 64 8.70 -20.05 6.91
N MET A 65 10.03 -19.97 6.95
CA MET A 65 10.79 -19.96 8.20
C MET A 65 10.68 -18.64 8.94
N GLN A 66 10.44 -17.53 8.23
CA GLN A 66 10.29 -16.18 8.82
C GLN A 66 8.88 -15.92 9.37
N VAL A 67 7.94 -16.84 9.15
CA VAL A 67 6.58 -16.76 9.70
C VAL A 67 6.57 -17.20 11.17
N PHE A 68 7.55 -18.01 11.59
CA PHE A 68 7.67 -18.46 12.97
C PHE A 68 8.38 -17.41 13.84
N PRO A 69 7.89 -17.17 15.07
CA PRO A 69 8.45 -16.18 16.01
C PRO A 69 9.80 -16.61 16.61
#